data_AF-A0A9D7B6Q0-F1
#
_entry.id   AF-A0A9D7B6Q0-F1
#
_cell.length_a   1.000
_cell.length_b   1.000
_cell.length_c   1.000
_cell.angle_alpha   90.00
_cell.angle_beta   90.00
_cell.angle_gamma   90.00
#
_symmetry.space_group_name_H-M   'P 1'
#
loop_
_entity.id
_entity.type
_entity.pdbx_description
1 polymer ?
#
loop_
_entity_poly.entity_id
_entity_poly.type
_entity_poly.pdbx_seq_one_letter_code
_entity_poly.pdbx_strand_id
1 'polypeptide(L)'
;MSNKKEVIGAGALLPQITGDTVRVLVKAEQRKGAPFTVAHVAFLTKEGWLGPSSDARAFEGARAYVQQQSTMLRRQLAQQELSIAEKGLTKLEQELSNLQREKERMESSIEKAKQRAAEAVQEQERLVREHEELARKVGVQRKENADEPDAEGEKALAALLRSRASRKPRHAKAIAEEAGREEES
;
A
#
# COMPACT_ATOMS: atom_id res chain seq x y z
N MET A 1 -11.26 44.62 -18.34
CA MET A 1 -10.11 44.31 -19.22
C MET A 1 -9.79 42.82 -19.06
N SER A 2 -10.24 41.98 -19.98
CA SER A 2 -10.07 40.52 -19.90
C SER A 2 -8.72 40.13 -20.51
N ASN A 3 -7.78 39.67 -19.67
CA ASN A 3 -6.47 39.13 -20.11
C ASN A 3 -6.63 37.71 -20.65
N LYS A 4 -7.25 37.55 -21.82
CA LYS A 4 -7.10 36.33 -22.63
C LYS A 4 -5.92 36.53 -23.57
N LYS A 5 -4.82 35.81 -23.32
CA LYS A 5 -3.74 35.65 -24.30
C LYS A 5 -4.33 34.94 -25.52
N GLU A 6 -4.54 35.68 -26.60
CA GLU A 6 -4.78 35.09 -27.91
C GLU A 6 -3.47 34.45 -28.38
N VAL A 7 -3.43 33.12 -28.42
CA VAL A 7 -2.30 32.37 -28.98
C VAL A 7 -2.48 32.38 -30.50
N ILE A 8 -1.87 33.37 -31.16
CA ILE A 8 -1.78 33.42 -32.62
C ILE A 8 -0.61 32.53 -33.04
N GLY A 9 -0.93 31.29 -33.43
CA GLY A 9 0.06 30.38 -34.01
C GLY A 9 0.42 30.79 -35.43
N ALA A 10 1.49 31.57 -35.60
CA ALA A 10 2.07 31.83 -36.92
C ALA A 10 2.73 30.54 -37.43
N GLY A 11 2.15 29.93 -38.47
CA GLY A 11 2.68 28.69 -39.07
C GLY A 11 1.80 27.45 -38.91
N ALA A 12 0.54 27.58 -38.47
CA ALA A 12 -0.42 26.50 -38.63
C ALA A 12 -0.55 26.18 -40.13
N LEU A 13 -0.09 25.00 -40.55
CA LEU A 13 -0.36 24.43 -41.86
C LEU A 13 -1.88 24.24 -41.98
N LEU A 14 -2.56 25.28 -42.44
CA LEU A 14 -3.93 25.15 -42.91
C LEU A 14 -3.84 24.19 -44.11
N PRO A 15 -4.45 22.98 -44.04
CA PRO A 15 -4.41 22.06 -45.16
C PRO A 15 -4.92 22.80 -46.39
N GLN A 16 -4.21 22.72 -47.52
CA GLN A 16 -4.67 23.33 -48.77
C GLN A 16 -6.03 22.73 -49.13
N ILE A 17 -7.06 23.53 -48.92
CA ILE A 17 -8.45 23.19 -49.14
C ILE A 17 -8.66 23.21 -50.66
N THR A 18 -8.58 22.05 -51.30
CA THR A 18 -8.99 21.87 -52.70
C THR A 18 -10.42 22.41 -52.82
N GLY A 19 -10.74 23.12 -53.91
CA GLY A 19 -12.03 23.81 -54.06
C GLY A 19 -13.26 22.90 -53.88
N ASP A 20 -13.08 21.57 -53.96
CA ASP A 20 -14.10 20.51 -53.83
C ASP A 20 -14.31 19.95 -52.41
N THR A 21 -13.78 20.61 -51.38
CA THR A 21 -13.81 20.08 -50.02
C THR A 21 -15.00 20.61 -49.21
N VAL A 22 -15.69 19.68 -48.56
CA VAL A 22 -16.72 19.99 -47.55
C VAL A 22 -16.02 20.38 -46.25
N ARG A 23 -16.33 21.56 -45.72
CA ARG A 23 -15.83 22.00 -44.41
C ARG A 23 -16.79 21.56 -43.32
N VAL A 24 -16.28 20.79 -42.37
CA VAL A 24 -17.04 20.35 -41.19
C VAL A 24 -16.61 21.20 -40.00
N LEU A 25 -17.53 21.99 -39.45
CA LEU A 25 -17.31 22.78 -38.25
C LEU A 25 -18.03 22.12 -37.08
N VAL A 26 -17.34 22.02 -35.95
CA VAL A 26 -17.87 21.39 -34.75
C VAL A 26 -17.71 22.34 -33.57
N LYS A 27 -18.78 22.55 -32.81
CA LYS A 27 -18.77 23.24 -31.53
C LYS A 27 -19.32 22.30 -30.46
N ALA A 28 -18.49 21.95 -29.48
CA ALA A 28 -18.93 21.21 -28.31
C ALA A 28 -19.38 22.18 -27.21
N GLU A 29 -20.58 21.97 -26.67
CA GLU A 29 -21.15 22.76 -25.58
C GLU A 29 -21.59 21.82 -24.46
N GLN A 30 -21.02 22.02 -23.27
CA GLN A 30 -21.48 21.37 -22.04
C GLN A 30 -22.15 22.42 -21.17
N ARG A 31 -23.48 22.34 -21.06
CA ARG A 31 -24.25 23.28 -20.25
C ARG A 31 -24.08 22.96 -18.77
N LYS A 32 -24.05 24.00 -17.94
CA LYS A 32 -23.97 23.85 -16.48
C LYS A 32 -25.18 23.04 -15.99
N GLY A 33 -24.92 21.92 -15.32
CA GLY A 33 -25.97 21.00 -14.84
C GLY A 33 -26.46 19.99 -15.87
N ALA A 34 -25.98 20.02 -17.12
CA ALA A 34 -26.28 18.98 -18.10
C ALA A 34 -25.30 17.81 -17.95
N PRO A 35 -25.79 16.55 -17.90
CA PRO A 35 -24.93 15.38 -17.77
C PRO A 35 -24.22 15.01 -19.08
N PHE A 36 -24.56 15.65 -20.20
CA PHE A 36 -24.01 15.37 -21.52
C PHE A 36 -23.47 16.63 -22.21
N THR A 37 -22.40 16.45 -22.98
CA THR A 37 -21.86 17.45 -23.90
C THR A 37 -22.57 17.32 -25.25
N VAL A 38 -23.11 18.43 -25.75
CA VAL A 38 -23.76 18.49 -27.07
C VAL A 38 -22.75 18.96 -28.10
N ALA A 39 -22.55 18.18 -29.16
CA ALA A 39 -21.74 18.60 -30.30
C ALA A 39 -22.67 19.16 -31.40
N HIS A 40 -22.53 20.45 -31.69
CA HIS A 40 -23.15 21.10 -32.83
C HIS A 40 -22.23 20.94 -34.04
N VAL A 41 -22.74 20.31 -35.11
CA VAL A 41 -21.98 20.08 -36.34
C VAL A 41 -22.64 20.85 -37.48
N ALA A 42 -21.82 21.60 -38.24
CA ALA A 42 -22.25 22.32 -39.42
C ALA A 42 -21.37 21.94 -40.62
N PHE A 43 -21.99 21.78 -41.78
CA PHE A 43 -21.32 21.44 -43.03
C PHE A 43 -21.42 22.63 -43.99
N LEU A 44 -20.29 23.09 -44.48
CA LEU A 44 -20.20 24.13 -45.50
C LEU A 44 -19.67 23.51 -46.79
N THR A 45 -20.50 23.52 -47.81
CA THR A 45 -20.21 23.04 -49.16
C THR A 45 -19.96 24.23 -50.10
N LYS A 46 -19.64 23.96 -51.37
CA LYS A 46 -19.54 25.01 -52.42
C LYS A 46 -20.83 25.81 -52.56
N GLU A 47 -21.98 25.15 -52.42
CA GLU A 47 -23.31 25.73 -52.57
C GLU A 47 -23.77 26.48 -51.31
N GLY A 48 -22.95 26.47 -50.26
CA GLY A 48 -23.23 27.11 -48.99
C GLY A 48 -23.49 26.12 -47.87
N TRP A 49 -24.18 26.60 -46.84
CA TRP A 49 -24.46 25.82 -45.64
C TRP A 49 -25.47 24.72 -45.91
N LEU A 50 -25.13 23.51 -45.50
CA LEU A 50 -26.01 22.36 -45.60
C LEU A 50 -27.08 22.44 -44.49
N GLY A 51 -28.33 22.28 -44.87
CA GLY A 51 -29.47 22.34 -43.95
C GLY A 51 -30.65 21.51 -44.45
N PRO A 52 -31.76 21.48 -43.71
CA PRO A 52 -32.94 20.68 -44.10
C PRO A 52 -33.55 21.09 -45.44
N SER A 53 -33.28 22.32 -45.89
CA SER A 53 -33.75 22.88 -47.16
C SER A 53 -32.71 22.82 -48.30
N SER A 54 -31.51 22.28 -48.05
CA SER A 54 -30.50 22.09 -49.10
C SER A 54 -30.75 20.80 -49.89
N ASP A 55 -29.86 20.43 -50.80
CA ASP A 55 -29.93 19.15 -51.51
C ASP A 55 -30.10 17.98 -50.53
N ALA A 56 -31.13 17.17 -50.76
CA ALA A 56 -31.54 16.09 -49.88
C ALA A 56 -30.45 15.01 -49.80
N ARG A 57 -29.79 14.71 -50.92
CA ARG A 57 -28.74 13.69 -50.98
C ARG A 57 -27.50 14.11 -50.19
N ALA A 58 -27.07 15.37 -50.34
CA ALA A 58 -25.97 15.92 -49.57
C ALA A 58 -26.30 15.98 -48.06
N PHE A 59 -27.51 16.40 -47.70
CA PHE A 59 -27.97 16.47 -46.30
C PHE A 59 -28.03 15.09 -45.63
N GLU A 60 -28.56 14.07 -46.31
CA GLU A 60 -28.57 12.70 -45.80
C GLU A 60 -27.15 12.13 -45.65
N GLY A 61 -26.25 12.39 -46.60
CA GLY A 61 -24.85 11.98 -46.51
C GLY A 61 -24.14 12.59 -45.30
N ALA A 62 -24.35 13.88 -45.04
CA ALA A 62 -23.79 14.54 -43.86
C ALA A 62 -24.38 13.99 -42.56
N ARG A 63 -25.69 13.73 -42.51
CA ARG A 63 -26.33 13.09 -41.35
C ARG A 63 -25.75 11.70 -41.08
N ALA A 64 -25.61 10.88 -42.11
CA ALA A 64 -25.00 9.55 -42.01
C ALA A 64 -23.55 9.61 -41.53
N TYR A 65 -22.77 10.56 -42.04
CA TYR A 65 -21.41 10.80 -41.59
C TYR A 65 -21.35 11.15 -40.09
N VAL A 66 -22.16 12.10 -39.61
CA VAL A 66 -22.21 12.44 -38.17
C VAL A 66 -22.61 11.22 -37.34
N GLN A 67 -23.58 10.44 -37.79
CA GLN A 67 -24.04 9.26 -37.09
C GLN A 67 -22.93 8.19 -36.98
N GLN A 68 -22.21 7.94 -38.08
CA GLN A 68 -21.07 7.02 -38.09
C GLN A 68 -19.96 7.48 -37.15
N GLN A 69 -19.55 8.75 -37.24
CA GLN A 69 -18.50 9.31 -36.39
C GLN A 69 -18.90 9.29 -34.91
N SER A 70 -20.17 9.60 -34.60
CA SER A 70 -20.65 9.55 -33.21
C SER A 70 -20.60 8.13 -32.62
N THR A 71 -20.92 7.12 -33.43
CA THR A 71 -20.87 5.71 -33.01
C THR A 71 -19.44 5.26 -32.77
N MET A 72 -18.52 5.65 -33.66
CA MET A 72 -17.10 5.37 -33.51
C MET A 72 -16.51 6.03 -32.26
N LEU A 73 -16.81 7.31 -32.03
CA LEU A 73 -16.34 8.05 -30.85
C LEU A 73 -16.86 7.43 -29.55
N ARG A 74 -18.14 7.03 -29.48
CA ARG A 74 -18.69 6.33 -28.31
C ARG A 74 -17.95 5.03 -28.03
N ARG A 75 -17.65 4.24 -29.07
CA ARG A 75 -16.88 3.00 -28.91
C ARG A 75 -15.46 3.29 -28.40
N GLN A 76 -14.79 4.30 -28.95
CA GLN A 76 -13.45 4.67 -28.50
C GLN A 76 -13.43 5.14 -27.05
N LEU A 77 -14.40 5.97 -26.64
CA LEU A 77 -14.52 6.42 -25.25
C LEU A 77 -14.78 5.25 -24.30
N ALA A 78 -15.71 4.36 -24.64
CA ALA A 78 -15.98 3.16 -23.84
C ALA A 78 -14.74 2.25 -23.72
N GLN A 79 -13.97 2.09 -24.80
CA GLN A 79 -12.72 1.31 -24.78
C GLN A 79 -11.64 1.97 -23.93
N GLN A 80 -11.55 3.31 -23.94
CA GLN A 80 -10.60 4.03 -23.09
C GLN A 80 -10.97 3.90 -21.61
N GLU A 81 -12.24 4.07 -21.26
CA GLU A 81 -12.73 3.89 -19.89
C GLU A 81 -12.51 2.46 -19.40
N LEU A 82 -12.80 1.46 -20.23
CA LEU A 82 -12.52 0.06 -19.95
C LEU A 82 -11.02 -0.16 -19.68
N SER A 83 -10.15 0.34 -20.56
CA SER A 83 -8.70 0.17 -20.42
C SER A 83 -8.16 0.83 -19.16
N ILE A 84 -8.70 1.98 -18.74
CA ILE A 84 -8.33 2.64 -17.49
C ILE A 84 -8.78 1.80 -16.30
N ALA A 85 -10.02 1.29 -16.33
CA ALA A 85 -10.55 0.44 -15.27
C ALA A 85 -9.76 -0.86 -15.12
N GLU A 86 -9.41 -1.53 -16.23
CA GLU A 86 -8.58 -2.75 -16.24
C GLU A 86 -7.17 -2.49 -15.66
N LYS A 87 -6.54 -1.36 -16.00
CA LYS A 87 -5.25 -0.97 -15.40
C LYS A 87 -5.39 -0.68 -13.90
N GLY A 88 -6.48 -0.07 -13.48
CA GLY A 88 -6.79 0.14 -12.07
C GLY A 88 -6.96 -1.19 -11.32
N LEU A 89 -7.71 -2.12 -11.91
CA LEU A 89 -7.95 -3.45 -11.34
C LEU A 89 -6.64 -4.23 -11.18
N THR A 90 -5.82 -4.30 -12.22
CA THR A 90 -4.54 -5.03 -12.18
C THR A 90 -3.58 -4.45 -11.14
N LYS A 91 -3.57 -3.13 -10.93
CA LYS A 91 -2.80 -2.49 -9.86
C LYS A 91 -3.31 -2.91 -8.47
N LEU A 92 -4.62 -2.89 -8.25
CA LEU A 92 -5.22 -3.30 -6.98
C LEU A 92 -4.98 -4.78 -6.68
N GLU A 93 -5.03 -5.66 -7.69
CA GLU A 93 -4.70 -7.07 -7.54
C GLU A 93 -3.24 -7.29 -7.13
N GLN A 94 -2.31 -6.51 -7.70
CA GLN A 94 -0.90 -6.54 -7.31
C GLN A 94 -0.69 -6.06 -5.87
N GLU A 95 -1.34 -4.96 -5.47
CA GLU A 95 -1.30 -4.45 -4.11
C GLU A 95 -1.87 -5.48 -3.11
N LEU A 96 -2.99 -6.12 -3.44
CA LEU A 96 -3.58 -7.19 -2.63
C LEU A 96 -2.62 -8.36 -2.46
N SER A 97 -1.99 -8.82 -3.55
CA SER A 97 -1.02 -9.91 -3.52
C SER A 97 0.21 -9.57 -2.65
N ASN A 98 0.70 -8.34 -2.73
CA ASN A 98 1.81 -7.88 -1.89
C ASN A 98 1.42 -7.83 -0.41
N LEU A 99 0.24 -7.29 -0.09
CA LEU A 99 -0.27 -7.26 1.29
C LEU A 99 -0.49 -8.66 1.86
N GLN A 100 -0.94 -9.62 1.06
CA GLN A 100 -1.06 -11.02 1.49
C GLN A 100 0.30 -11.62 1.86
N ARG A 101 1.33 -11.37 1.03
CA ARG A 101 2.70 -11.82 1.32
C ARG A 101 3.28 -11.14 2.56
N GLU A 102 3.01 -9.85 2.74
CA GLU A 102 3.43 -9.13 3.95
C GLU A 102 2.75 -9.68 5.19
N LYS A 103 1.44 -9.95 5.11
CA LYS A 103 0.68 -10.59 6.18
C LYS A 103 1.32 -11.93 6.56
N GLU A 104 1.58 -12.82 5.61
CA GLU A 104 2.21 -14.13 5.86
C GLU A 104 3.58 -13.98 6.53
N ARG A 105 4.40 -13.01 6.08
CA ARG A 105 5.71 -12.72 6.69
C ARG A 105 5.57 -12.25 8.12
N MET A 106 4.62 -11.35 8.39
CA MET A 106 4.36 -10.82 9.73
C MET A 106 3.82 -11.91 10.65
N GLU A 107 2.91 -12.75 10.17
CA GLU A 107 2.39 -13.91 10.92
C GLU A 107 3.52 -14.88 11.28
N SER A 108 4.40 -15.21 10.33
CA SER A 108 5.58 -16.04 10.61
C SER A 108 6.54 -15.39 11.62
N SER A 109 6.73 -14.07 11.53
CA SER A 109 7.55 -13.32 12.50
C SER A 109 6.94 -13.37 13.91
N ILE A 110 5.62 -13.19 14.01
CA ILE A 110 4.87 -13.27 15.25
C ILE A 110 4.97 -14.68 15.85
N GLU A 111 4.82 -15.74 15.05
CA GLU A 111 4.99 -17.11 15.52
C GLU A 111 6.40 -17.37 16.06
N LYS A 112 7.44 -16.92 15.36
CA LYS A 112 8.83 -17.02 15.84
C LYS A 112 9.07 -16.21 17.12
N ALA A 113 8.42 -15.06 17.26
CA ALA A 113 8.48 -14.26 18.47
C ALA A 113 7.79 -14.98 19.64
N LYS A 114 6.60 -15.57 19.41
CA LYS A 114 5.89 -16.38 20.41
C LYS A 114 6.69 -17.60 20.86
N GLN A 115 7.33 -18.32 19.93
CA GLN A 115 8.20 -19.45 20.25
C GLN A 115 9.37 -19.02 21.13
N ARG A 116 10.08 -17.95 20.74
CA ARG A 116 11.20 -17.40 21.53
C ARG A 116 10.76 -16.89 22.91
N ALA A 117 9.57 -16.30 23.01
CA ALA A 117 9.01 -15.88 24.29
C ALA A 117 8.72 -17.10 25.18
N ALA A 118 8.13 -18.16 24.63
CA ALA A 118 7.89 -19.40 25.38
C ALA A 118 9.19 -20.06 25.87
N GLU A 119 10.23 -20.10 25.04
CA GLU A 119 11.57 -20.59 25.43
C GLU A 119 12.20 -19.73 26.53
N ALA A 120 12.06 -18.41 26.45
CA ALA A 120 12.58 -17.50 27.47
C ALA A 120 11.90 -17.70 28.83
N VAL A 121 10.57 -17.88 28.84
CA VAL A 121 9.81 -18.18 30.07
C VAL A 121 10.27 -19.51 30.68
N GLN A 122 10.43 -20.56 29.88
CA GLN A 122 10.93 -21.85 30.37
C GLN A 122 12.34 -21.75 30.95
N GLU A 123 13.23 -21.00 30.30
CA GLU A 123 14.59 -20.77 30.81
C GLU A 123 14.57 -19.98 32.12
N GLN A 124 13.71 -18.97 32.25
CA GLN A 124 13.53 -18.21 33.48
C GLN A 124 13.03 -19.11 34.62
N GLU A 125 12.01 -19.94 34.38
CA GLU A 125 11.54 -20.91 35.37
C GLU A 125 12.66 -21.85 35.81
N ARG A 126 13.50 -22.32 34.87
CA ARG A 126 14.66 -23.16 35.19
C ARG A 126 15.67 -22.41 36.05
N LEU A 127 16.02 -21.17 35.69
CA LEU A 127 16.95 -20.34 36.45
C LEU A 127 16.44 -20.01 37.86
N VAL A 128 15.13 -19.77 38.02
CA VAL A 128 14.49 -19.55 39.32
C VAL A 128 14.62 -20.81 40.18
N ARG A 129 14.29 -21.99 39.64
CA ARG A 129 14.43 -23.28 40.36
C ARG A 129 15.87 -23.54 40.77
N GLU A 130 16.84 -23.35 39.87
CA GLU A 130 18.26 -23.49 40.20
C GLU A 130 18.71 -22.53 41.31
N HIS A 131 18.23 -21.28 41.27
CA HIS A 131 18.55 -20.30 42.30
C HIS A 131 17.92 -20.65 43.66
N GLU A 132 16.68 -21.14 43.67
CA GLU A 132 16.02 -21.63 44.89
C GLU A 132 16.73 -22.85 45.48
N GLU A 133 17.12 -23.83 44.66
CA GLU A 133 17.87 -25.00 45.10
C GLU A 133 19.22 -24.61 45.72
N LEU A 134 19.96 -23.70 45.08
CA LEU A 134 21.20 -23.16 45.64
C LEU A 134 20.95 -22.39 46.93
N ALA A 135 19.87 -21.61 47.02
CA ALA A 135 19.50 -20.92 48.25
C ALA A 135 19.17 -21.90 49.39
N ARG A 136 18.48 -23.01 49.10
CA ARG A 136 18.23 -24.10 50.06
C ARG A 136 19.52 -24.75 50.51
N LYS A 137 20.41 -25.13 49.59
CA LYS A 137 21.74 -25.71 49.91
C LYS A 137 22.59 -24.79 50.77
N VAL A 138 22.64 -23.49 50.45
CA VAL A 138 23.32 -22.48 51.29
C VAL A 138 22.66 -22.37 52.66
N GLY A 139 21.33 -22.42 52.75
CA GLY A 139 20.60 -22.39 54.01
C GLY A 139 20.87 -23.60 54.91
N VAL A 140 20.91 -24.80 54.32
CA VAL A 140 21.26 -26.05 55.02
C VAL A 140 22.71 -26.00 55.50
N GLN A 141 23.67 -25.70 54.62
CA GLN A 141 25.09 -25.60 55.00
C GLN A 141 25.35 -24.54 56.07
N ARG A 142 24.60 -23.42 56.06
CA ARG A 142 24.69 -22.41 57.13
C ARG A 142 24.22 -22.92 58.48
N LYS A 143 23.20 -23.78 58.50
CA LYS A 143 22.70 -24.41 59.73
C LYS A 143 23.69 -25.47 60.22
N GLU A 144 24.12 -26.36 59.34
CA GLU A 144 25.13 -27.38 59.65
C GLU A 144 26.42 -26.78 60.21
N ASN A 145 26.95 -25.71 59.59
CA ASN A 145 28.13 -25.02 60.12
C ASN A 145 27.88 -24.26 61.44
N ALA A 146 26.62 -23.90 61.74
CA ALA A 146 26.28 -23.26 63.02
C ALA A 146 26.15 -24.29 64.15
N ASP A 147 25.67 -25.49 63.81
CA ASP A 147 25.53 -26.62 64.72
C ASP A 147 26.89 -27.31 64.97
N GLU A 148 27.72 -27.45 63.94
CA GLU A 148 29.08 -28.01 64.00
C GLU A 148 30.08 -27.15 63.19
N PRO A 149 30.81 -26.22 63.85
CA PRO A 149 31.76 -25.36 63.15
C PRO A 149 33.03 -26.14 62.79
N ASP A 150 33.20 -26.44 61.50
CA ASP A 150 34.39 -27.07 60.92
C ASP A 150 34.96 -26.29 59.73
N ALA A 151 36.28 -26.34 59.56
CA ALA A 151 37.02 -25.64 58.51
C ALA A 151 36.68 -26.19 57.09
N GLU A 152 36.27 -27.44 56.97
CA GLU A 152 35.76 -27.99 55.71
C GLU A 152 34.36 -27.46 55.38
N GLY A 153 33.49 -27.35 56.39
CA GLY A 153 32.16 -26.74 56.27
C GLY A 153 32.22 -25.27 55.87
N GLU A 154 33.15 -24.48 56.41
CA GLU A 154 33.35 -23.07 56.03
C GLU A 154 33.83 -22.93 54.57
N LYS A 155 34.72 -23.81 54.11
CA LYS A 155 35.16 -23.86 52.71
C LYS A 155 34.01 -24.23 51.76
N ALA A 156 33.18 -25.21 52.14
CA ALA A 156 32.01 -25.61 51.37
C ALA A 156 30.99 -24.46 51.26
N LEU A 157 30.74 -23.74 52.35
CA LEU A 157 29.88 -22.56 52.36
C LEU A 157 30.45 -21.43 51.48
N ALA A 158 31.76 -21.16 51.55
CA ALA A 158 32.41 -20.16 50.72
C ALA A 158 32.40 -20.52 49.21
N ALA A 159 32.42 -21.81 48.87
CA ALA A 159 32.27 -22.29 47.49
C ALA A 159 30.82 -22.10 46.99
N LEU A 160 29.82 -22.42 47.82
CA LEU A 160 28.40 -22.23 47.50
C LEU A 160 28.01 -20.74 47.39
N LEU A 161 28.60 -19.88 48.22
CA LEU A 161 28.38 -18.43 48.12
C LEU A 161 29.00 -17.85 46.85
N ARG A 162 30.20 -18.33 46.46
CA ARG A 162 30.83 -17.96 45.17
C ARG A 162 30.02 -18.44 43.97
N SER A 163 29.49 -19.66 44.00
CA SER A 163 28.66 -20.19 42.91
C SER A 163 27.32 -19.45 42.81
N ARG A 164 26.73 -19.02 43.93
CA ARG A 164 25.54 -18.17 43.95
C ARG A 164 25.83 -16.77 43.40
N ALA A 165 26.96 -16.18 43.77
CA ALA A 165 27.38 -14.85 43.30
C ALA A 165 27.64 -14.82 41.79
N SER A 166 28.22 -15.88 41.22
CA SER A 166 28.49 -15.96 39.76
C SER A 166 27.23 -16.19 38.92
N ARG A 167 26.17 -16.79 39.48
CA ARG A 167 24.88 -17.03 38.79
C ARG A 167 23.88 -15.87 38.91
N LYS A 168 23.98 -15.05 39.96
CA LYS A 168 23.16 -13.85 40.17
C LYS A 168 23.11 -12.87 38.97
N PRO A 169 24.22 -12.53 38.29
CA PRO A 169 24.17 -11.63 37.13
C PRO A 169 23.46 -12.24 35.91
N ARG A 170 23.50 -13.57 35.75
CA ARG A 170 22.77 -14.25 34.67
C ARG A 170 21.26 -14.17 34.88
N HIS A 171 20.81 -14.37 36.11
CA HIS A 171 19.41 -14.21 36.51
C HIS A 171 18.93 -12.75 36.37
N ALA A 172 19.75 -11.77 36.79
CA ALA A 172 19.42 -10.36 36.65
C ALA A 172 19.33 -9.92 35.18
N LYS A 173 20.20 -10.45 34.31
CA LYS A 173 20.17 -10.17 32.87
C LYS A 173 18.92 -10.76 32.19
N ALA A 174 18.51 -11.96 32.57
CA ALA A 174 17.29 -12.58 32.04
C ALA A 174 16.02 -11.76 32.37
N ILE A 175 15.93 -11.21 33.60
CA ILE A 175 14.82 -10.35 34.02
C ILE A 175 14.85 -8.99 33.31
N ALA A 176 16.03 -8.41 33.11
CA ALA A 176 16.16 -7.13 32.42
C ALA A 176 15.81 -7.21 30.92
N GLU A 177 16.11 -8.33 30.27
CA GLU A 177 15.71 -8.58 28.86
C GLU A 177 14.19 -8.74 28.68
N GLU A 178 13.46 -9.06 29.74
CA GLU A 178 11.99 -9.14 29.75
C GLU A 178 11.35 -7.76 29.96
N ALA A 179 11.81 -7.02 30.97
CA ALA A 179 11.31 -5.68 31.27
C ALA A 179 11.48 -4.71 30.08
N GLY A 180 12.61 -4.80 29.36
CA GLY A 180 12.84 -4.00 28.15
C GLY A 180 11.95 -4.39 26.97
N ARG A 181 11.36 -5.59 26.95
CA ARG A 181 10.44 -6.04 25.89
C ARG A 181 8.98 -5.68 26.18
N GLU A 182 8.58 -5.60 27.45
CA GLU A 182 7.25 -5.12 27.83
C GLU A 182 7.09 -3.61 27.61
N GLU A 183 8.16 -2.82 27.69
CA GLU A 183 8.13 -1.37 27.41
C GLU A 183 8.12 -1.02 25.91
N GLU A 184 8.50 -1.95 25.03
CA GLU A 184 8.54 -1.77 23.57
C GLU A 184 7.30 -2.35 22.83
N SER A 185 6.40 -3.03 23.56
CA SER A 185 5.13 -3.58 23.04
C SER A 185 3.96 -2.61 23.18
#